data_AF-A0A2A4Q8W9-F1
#
_entry.id   AF-A0A2A4Q8W9-F1
#
_cell.length_a   1.000
_cell.length_b   1.000
_cell.length_c   1.000
_cell.angle_alpha   90.00
_cell.angle_beta   90.00
_cell.angle_gamma   90.00
#
_symmetry.space_group_name_H-M   'P 1'
#
loop_
_entity.id
_entity.type
_entity.pdbx_description
1 polymer ?
#
loop_
_entity_poly.entity_id
_entity_poly.type
_entity_poly.pdbx_seq_one_letter_code
_entity_poly.pdbx_strand_id
1 'polypeptide(L)'
;MVRLARDAGYNDHRLAFSYYARAQVMIKDDPRLAAADFSQAYIGFKTLFGVQDIHTAHAAVQMASLALSAGKLQTALEYINASIPAAQKAQNGSLLFGLLAMKAEVFEALGQVSDAKALRREAISWGRYGIASQSEISRRLGQVAALLPKLSTKGF
;
A
#
# COMPACT_ATOMS: atom_id res chain seq x y z
N MET A 1 -42.82 7.74 9.57
CA MET A 1 -42.03 8.10 8.38
C MET A 1 -40.56 7.82 8.64
N VAL A 2 -40.08 6.60 8.33
CA VAL A 2 -38.65 6.24 8.36
C VAL A 2 -38.18 6.13 6.92
N ARG A 3 -38.02 7.28 6.27
CA ARG A 3 -37.46 7.41 4.93
C ARG A 3 -36.53 8.61 4.94
N LEU A 4 -35.32 8.43 5.45
CA LEU A 4 -34.19 9.33 5.24
C LEU A 4 -32.89 8.53 5.37
N ALA A 5 -32.18 8.41 4.25
CA ALA A 5 -30.75 8.09 4.13
C ALA A 5 -30.27 6.67 4.50
N ARG A 6 -30.81 5.61 3.88
CA ARG A 6 -30.15 4.27 3.85
C ARG A 6 -29.57 3.85 2.49
N ASP A 7 -30.02 4.41 1.37
CA ASP A 7 -29.83 3.75 0.07
C ASP A 7 -28.79 4.33 -0.90
N ALA A 8 -28.12 5.46 -0.61
CA ALA A 8 -27.23 6.08 -1.61
C ALA A 8 -25.71 5.94 -1.35
N GLY A 9 -25.25 5.39 -0.22
CA GLY A 9 -23.80 5.29 0.03
C GLY A 9 -23.31 4.61 1.31
N TYR A 10 -24.16 4.41 2.32
CA TYR A 10 -23.74 3.78 3.59
C TYR A 10 -23.42 2.28 3.44
N ASN A 11 -24.14 1.56 2.58
CA ASN A 11 -23.86 0.15 2.33
C ASN A 11 -22.54 -0.03 1.58
N ASP A 12 -22.24 0.86 0.64
CA ASP A 12 -21.06 0.73 -0.22
C ASP A 12 -19.77 0.95 0.57
N HIS A 13 -19.71 1.97 1.45
CA HIS A 13 -18.53 2.17 2.29
C HIS A 13 -18.31 1.02 3.29
N ARG A 14 -19.39 0.53 3.93
CA ARG A 14 -19.31 -0.60 4.86
C ARG A 14 -18.88 -1.88 4.17
N LEU A 15 -19.31 -2.09 2.92
CA LEU A 15 -18.92 -3.23 2.11
C LEU A 15 -17.43 -3.15 1.76
N ALA A 16 -16.96 -2.01 1.25
CA ALA A 16 -15.53 -1.79 0.96
C ALA A 16 -14.65 -2.00 2.21
N PHE A 17 -15.08 -1.49 3.37
CA PHE A 17 -14.40 -1.71 4.63
C PHE A 17 -14.41 -3.19 5.07
N SER A 18 -15.53 -3.89 4.86
CA SER A 18 -15.65 -5.32 5.21
C SER A 18 -14.70 -6.18 4.39
N TYR A 19 -14.54 -5.90 3.09
CA TYR A 19 -13.51 -6.52 2.26
C TYR A 19 -12.11 -6.22 2.81
N TYR A 20 -11.80 -4.96 3.10
CA TYR A 20 -10.48 -4.59 3.64
C TYR A 20 -10.17 -5.31 4.96
N ALA A 21 -11.13 -5.35 5.89
CA ALA A 21 -10.97 -5.98 7.19
C ALA A 21 -10.79 -7.50 7.07
N ARG A 22 -11.58 -8.17 6.22
CA ARG A 22 -11.43 -9.61 5.97
C ARG A 22 -10.08 -9.92 5.32
N ALA A 23 -9.63 -9.11 4.38
CA ALA A 23 -8.33 -9.27 3.74
C ALA A 23 -7.17 -9.22 4.76
N GLN A 24 -7.21 -8.30 5.74
CA GLN A 24 -6.20 -8.22 6.80
C GLN A 24 -6.13 -9.48 7.65
N VAL A 25 -7.27 -10.14 7.90
CA VAL A 25 -7.32 -11.42 8.63
C VAL A 25 -6.82 -12.57 7.77
N MET A 26 -7.26 -12.63 6.50
CA MET A 26 -6.97 -13.76 5.60
C MET A 26 -5.56 -13.72 4.99
N ILE A 27 -4.79 -12.64 5.15
CA ILE A 27 -3.49 -12.47 4.48
C ILE A 27 -2.48 -13.60 4.76
N LYS A 28 -2.59 -14.28 5.90
CA LYS A 28 -1.73 -15.43 6.26
C LYS A 28 -2.31 -16.78 5.83
N ASP A 29 -3.63 -16.93 5.94
CA ASP A 29 -4.31 -18.22 5.78
C ASP A 29 -4.73 -18.46 4.32
N ASP A 30 -5.26 -17.43 3.65
CA ASP A 30 -5.60 -17.46 2.23
C ASP A 30 -5.18 -16.14 1.54
N PRO A 31 -3.90 -16.04 1.12
CA PRO A 31 -3.39 -14.86 0.44
C PRO A 31 -4.12 -14.54 -0.88
N ARG A 32 -4.72 -15.53 -1.54
CA ARG A 32 -5.45 -15.31 -2.80
C ARG A 32 -6.78 -14.63 -2.53
N LEU A 33 -7.54 -15.11 -1.53
CA LEU A 33 -8.76 -14.44 -1.08
C LEU A 33 -8.45 -13.03 -0.57
N ALA A 34 -7.40 -12.87 0.23
CA ALA A 34 -7.00 -11.56 0.73
C ALA A 34 -6.68 -10.58 -0.42
N ALA A 35 -5.97 -11.03 -1.46
CA ALA A 35 -5.68 -10.21 -2.63
C ALA A 35 -6.96 -9.79 -3.39
N ALA A 36 -7.90 -10.73 -3.56
CA ALA A 36 -9.19 -10.42 -4.19
C ALA A 36 -9.99 -9.39 -3.37
N ASP A 37 -10.03 -9.56 -2.05
CA ASP A 37 -10.72 -8.66 -1.14
C ASP A 37 -10.06 -7.26 -1.09
N PHE A 38 -8.72 -7.17 -1.05
CA PHE A 38 -8.05 -5.87 -1.15
C PHE A 38 -8.36 -5.16 -2.47
N SER A 39 -8.47 -5.90 -3.57
CA SER A 39 -8.87 -5.34 -4.86
C SER A 39 -10.30 -4.79 -4.83
N GLN A 40 -11.26 -5.54 -4.26
CA GLN A 40 -12.64 -5.06 -4.09
C GLN A 40 -12.72 -3.83 -3.18
N ALA A 41 -11.98 -3.84 -2.07
CA ALA A 41 -11.89 -2.69 -1.17
C ALA A 41 -11.31 -1.45 -1.88
N TYR A 42 -10.23 -1.62 -2.65
CA TYR A 42 -9.62 -0.52 -3.41
C TYR A 42 -10.60 0.08 -4.43
N ILE A 43 -11.30 -0.78 -5.20
CA ILE A 43 -12.32 -0.33 -6.16
C ILE A 43 -13.43 0.43 -5.44
N GLY A 44 -13.96 -0.12 -4.35
CA GLY A 44 -15.03 0.52 -3.58
C GLY A 44 -14.63 1.89 -3.02
N PHE A 45 -13.49 1.98 -2.33
CA PHE A 45 -13.01 3.26 -1.79
C PHE A 45 -12.70 4.28 -2.89
N LYS A 46 -12.07 3.85 -3.98
CA LYS A 46 -11.79 4.73 -5.12
C LYS A 46 -13.07 5.28 -5.75
N THR A 47 -14.10 4.45 -5.90
CA THR A 47 -15.39 4.88 -6.45
C THR A 47 -16.11 5.86 -5.53
N LEU A 48 -16.07 5.61 -4.21
CA LEU A 48 -16.80 6.40 -3.23
C LEU A 48 -16.12 7.74 -2.89
N PHE A 49 -14.79 7.74 -2.75
CA PHE A 49 -14.04 8.87 -2.21
C PHE A 49 -12.99 9.42 -3.16
N GLY A 50 -12.70 8.72 -4.25
CA GLY A 50 -11.67 9.09 -5.21
C GLY A 50 -10.29 8.55 -4.86
N VAL A 51 -9.36 8.78 -5.80
CA VAL A 51 -7.98 8.24 -5.72
C VAL A 51 -7.12 8.91 -4.64
N GLN A 52 -7.44 10.16 -4.28
CA GLN A 52 -6.67 10.94 -3.29
C GLN A 52 -7.23 10.83 -1.87
N ASP A 53 -8.13 9.87 -1.62
CA ASP A 53 -8.65 9.59 -0.28
C ASP A 53 -7.72 8.66 0.51
N ILE A 54 -7.70 8.84 1.83
CA ILE A 54 -6.83 8.07 2.73
C ILE A 54 -7.20 6.58 2.79
N HIS A 55 -8.48 6.23 2.72
CA HIS A 55 -8.93 4.83 2.68
C HIS A 55 -8.52 4.17 1.38
N THR A 56 -8.67 4.88 0.26
CA THR A 56 -8.17 4.43 -1.04
C THR A 56 -6.66 4.20 -1.00
N ALA A 57 -5.89 5.10 -0.40
CA ALA A 57 -4.44 4.98 -0.27
C ALA A 57 -4.01 3.77 0.59
N HIS A 58 -4.73 3.48 1.68
CA HIS A 58 -4.48 2.28 2.50
C HIS A 58 -4.70 0.98 1.72
N ALA A 59 -5.77 0.89 0.92
CA ALA A 59 -5.99 -0.27 0.06
C ALA A 59 -4.97 -0.32 -1.10
N ALA A 60 -4.61 0.83 -1.67
CA ALA A 60 -3.63 0.93 -2.75
C ALA A 60 -2.23 0.43 -2.34
N VAL A 61 -1.82 0.59 -1.08
CA VAL A 61 -0.56 0.01 -0.57
C VAL A 61 -0.54 -1.51 -0.73
N GLN A 62 -1.66 -2.17 -0.47
CA GLN A 62 -1.75 -3.63 -0.63
C GLN A 62 -1.69 -4.01 -2.11
N MET A 63 -2.36 -3.25 -2.98
CA MET A 63 -2.27 -3.43 -4.44
C MET A 63 -0.85 -3.21 -4.97
N ALA A 64 -0.13 -2.21 -4.46
CA ALA A 64 1.28 -1.97 -4.79
C ALA A 64 2.17 -3.13 -4.33
N SER A 65 1.96 -3.63 -3.11
CA SER A 65 2.70 -4.78 -2.57
C SER A 65 2.48 -6.06 -3.39
N LEU A 66 1.24 -6.32 -3.82
CA LEU A 66 0.90 -7.42 -4.71
C LEU A 66 1.55 -7.26 -6.09
N ALA A 67 1.52 -6.05 -6.65
CA ALA A 67 2.17 -5.75 -7.93
C ALA A 67 3.69 -5.94 -7.85
N LEU A 68 4.34 -5.47 -6.78
CA LEU A 68 5.76 -5.70 -6.51
C LEU A 68 6.08 -7.19 -6.44
N SER A 69 5.28 -7.96 -5.71
CA SER A 69 5.44 -9.42 -5.58
C SER A 69 5.30 -10.16 -6.91
N ALA A 70 4.52 -9.61 -7.83
CA ALA A 70 4.38 -10.11 -9.19
C ALA A 70 5.43 -9.57 -10.17
N GLY A 71 6.41 -8.77 -9.71
CA GLY A 71 7.41 -8.12 -10.57
C GLY A 71 6.86 -7.00 -11.46
N LYS A 72 5.62 -6.54 -11.23
CA LYS A 72 4.96 -5.49 -12.01
C LYS A 72 5.31 -4.10 -11.48
N LEU A 73 6.56 -3.70 -11.70
CA LEU A 73 7.15 -2.48 -11.12
C LEU A 73 6.38 -1.19 -11.49
N GLN A 74 6.01 -1.03 -12.77
CA GLN A 74 5.28 0.16 -13.23
C GLN A 74 3.88 0.24 -12.61
N THR A 75 3.15 -0.88 -12.56
CA THR A 75 1.85 -0.95 -11.89
C THR A 75 1.96 -0.63 -10.40
N ALA A 76 3.02 -1.10 -9.73
CA ALA A 76 3.26 -0.72 -8.34
C ALA A 76 3.47 0.79 -8.19
N LEU A 77 4.27 1.41 -9.07
CA LEU A 77 4.50 2.87 -9.07
C LEU A 77 3.23 3.68 -9.28
N GLU A 78 2.29 3.21 -10.12
CA GLU A 78 1.00 3.88 -10.32
C GLU A 78 0.22 3.97 -9.01
N TYR A 79 0.06 2.85 -8.30
CA TYR A 79 -0.61 2.83 -6.99
C TYR A 79 0.12 3.70 -5.97
N ILE A 80 1.45 3.62 -5.92
CA ILE A 80 2.28 4.36 -4.96
C ILE A 80 2.15 5.86 -5.20
N ASN A 81 2.42 6.32 -6.42
CA ASN A 81 2.44 7.75 -6.74
C ASN A 81 1.06 8.39 -6.59
N ALA A 82 -0.01 7.66 -6.93
CA ALA A 82 -1.37 8.15 -6.74
C ALA A 82 -1.76 8.30 -5.26
N SER A 83 -1.12 7.53 -4.37
CA SER A 83 -1.45 7.48 -2.93
C SER A 83 -0.64 8.45 -2.06
N ILE A 84 0.55 8.87 -2.52
CA ILE A 84 1.42 9.79 -1.76
C ILE A 84 0.71 11.10 -1.38
N PRO A 85 -0.01 11.79 -2.30
CA PRO A 85 -0.69 13.04 -1.94
C PRO A 85 -1.74 12.87 -0.84
N ALA A 86 -2.47 11.76 -0.85
CA ALA A 86 -3.46 11.44 0.19
C ALA A 86 -2.80 11.26 1.56
N ALA A 87 -1.68 10.52 1.60
CA ALA A 87 -0.92 10.28 2.82
C ALA A 87 -0.26 11.56 3.37
N GLN A 88 0.23 12.44 2.48
CA GLN A 88 0.76 13.76 2.83
C GLN A 88 -0.31 14.66 3.42
N LYS A 89 -1.48 14.77 2.75
CA LYS A 89 -2.60 15.60 3.20
C LYS A 89 -3.13 15.15 4.57
N ALA A 90 -3.18 13.84 4.80
CA ALA A 90 -3.59 13.26 6.07
C ALA A 90 -2.48 13.26 7.15
N GLN A 91 -1.27 13.75 6.81
CA GLN A 91 -0.08 13.71 7.68
C GLN A 91 0.21 12.29 8.24
N ASN A 92 -0.10 11.25 7.47
CA ASN A 92 0.04 9.87 7.91
C ASN A 92 1.48 9.37 7.66
N GLY A 93 2.35 9.60 8.65
CA GLY A 93 3.77 9.24 8.55
C GLY A 93 4.04 7.74 8.35
N SER A 94 3.22 6.86 8.94
CA SER A 94 3.38 5.40 8.77
C SER A 94 3.05 4.97 7.33
N LEU A 95 2.00 5.54 6.74
CA LEU A 95 1.64 5.29 5.36
C LEU A 95 2.67 5.86 4.38
N LEU A 96 3.16 7.09 4.63
CA LEU A 96 4.22 7.70 3.84
C LEU A 96 5.51 6.89 3.87
N PHE A 97 5.91 6.42 5.06
CA PHE A 97 7.04 5.51 5.21
C PHE A 97 6.88 4.28 4.30
N GLY A 98 5.73 3.61 4.34
CA GLY A 98 5.48 2.41 3.53
C GLY A 98 5.52 2.68 2.02
N LEU A 99 4.85 3.76 1.58
CA LEU A 99 4.82 4.17 0.17
C LEU A 99 6.20 4.53 -0.37
N LEU A 100 6.98 5.32 0.38
CA LEU A 100 8.32 5.74 -0.03
C LEU A 100 9.32 4.58 0.02
N ALA A 101 9.20 3.67 1.00
CA ALA A 101 9.99 2.46 1.06
C ALA A 101 9.75 1.58 -0.18
N MET A 102 8.48 1.33 -0.54
CA MET A 102 8.14 0.57 -1.76
C MET A 102 8.64 1.28 -3.02
N LYS A 103 8.50 2.61 -3.10
CA LYS A 103 9.02 3.39 -4.22
C LYS A 103 10.54 3.25 -4.36
N ALA A 104 11.26 3.26 -3.24
CA ALA A 104 12.70 3.05 -3.21
C ALA A 104 13.07 1.67 -3.79
N GLU A 105 12.36 0.60 -3.40
CA GLU A 105 12.62 -0.74 -3.96
C GLU A 105 12.35 -0.80 -5.47
N VAL A 106 11.30 -0.12 -5.97
CA VAL A 106 11.07 -0.04 -7.41
C VAL A 106 12.24 0.65 -8.12
N PHE A 107 12.67 1.80 -7.60
CA PHE A 107 13.76 2.57 -8.21
C PHE A 107 15.07 1.79 -8.19
N GLU A 108 15.35 1.05 -7.10
CA GLU A 108 16.49 0.15 -7.00
C GLU A 108 16.42 -0.93 -8.09
N ALA A 109 15.26 -1.59 -8.25
CA ALA A 109 15.04 -2.62 -9.26
C ALA A 109 15.13 -2.10 -10.71
N LEU A 110 14.88 -0.80 -10.93
CA LEU A 110 15.04 -0.12 -12.23
C LEU A 110 16.47 0.42 -12.44
N GLY A 111 17.41 0.19 -11.51
CA GLY A 111 18.79 0.67 -11.60
C GLY A 111 19.00 2.13 -11.19
N GLN A 112 17.97 2.81 -10.69
CA GLN A 112 18.00 4.21 -10.24
C GLN A 112 18.48 4.30 -8.78
N VAL A 113 19.68 3.80 -8.51
CA VAL A 113 20.19 3.57 -7.14
C VAL A 113 20.35 4.86 -6.31
N SER A 114 20.74 5.98 -6.92
CA SER A 114 20.87 7.26 -6.22
C SER A 114 19.53 7.74 -5.64
N ASP A 115 18.49 7.63 -6.46
CA ASP A 115 17.14 8.08 -6.16
C ASP A 115 16.48 7.13 -5.16
N ALA A 116 16.70 5.82 -5.31
CA ALA A 116 16.28 4.82 -4.34
C ALA A 116 16.84 5.10 -2.94
N LYS A 117 18.13 5.45 -2.84
CA LYS A 117 18.76 5.84 -1.56
C LYS A 117 18.15 7.11 -0.97
N ALA A 118 17.83 8.10 -1.80
CA ALA A 118 17.17 9.32 -1.35
C ALA A 118 15.77 9.04 -0.80
N LEU A 119 14.95 8.29 -1.54
CA LEU A 119 13.62 7.87 -1.13
C LEU A 119 13.64 7.04 0.16
N ARG A 120 14.62 6.13 0.32
CA ARG A 120 14.76 5.33 1.54
C ARG A 120 15.11 6.19 2.76
N ARG A 121 15.95 7.22 2.60
CA ARG A 121 16.21 8.19 3.68
C ARG A 121 14.96 8.98 4.04
N GLU A 122 14.21 9.44 3.05
CA GLU A 122 12.95 10.16 3.26
C GLU A 122 11.92 9.27 3.97
N ALA A 123 11.79 8.01 3.54
CA ALA A 123 10.94 7.02 4.20
C ALA A 123 11.30 6.93 5.68
N ILE A 124 12.58 6.73 6.03
CA ILE A 124 13.04 6.65 7.42
C ILE A 124 12.69 7.91 8.21
N SER A 125 12.82 9.10 7.63
CA SER A 125 12.41 10.36 8.27
C SER A 125 10.92 10.33 8.62
N TRP A 126 10.04 9.97 7.69
CA TRP A 126 8.60 9.80 7.97
C TRP A 126 8.31 8.67 8.96
N GLY A 127 9.08 7.58 8.89
CA GLY A 127 9.04 6.48 9.83
C GLY A 127 9.27 6.95 11.26
N ARG A 128 10.25 7.83 11.51
CA ARG A 128 10.51 8.38 12.85
C ARG A 128 9.34 9.20 13.43
N TYR A 129 8.50 9.78 12.57
CA TYR A 129 7.31 10.53 13.01
C TYR A 129 6.08 9.64 13.17
N GLY A 130 5.88 8.67 12.28
CA GLY A 130 4.68 7.81 12.27
C GLY A 130 4.85 6.42 12.89
N ILE A 131 6.08 6.03 13.23
CA ILE A 131 6.46 4.73 13.79
C ILE A 131 7.42 4.99 14.95
N ALA A 132 7.20 4.36 16.10
CA ALA A 132 7.88 4.75 17.33
C ALA A 132 9.34 4.24 17.46
N SER A 133 9.71 3.10 16.86
CA SER A 133 11.02 2.47 17.12
C SER A 133 11.85 2.24 15.87
N GLN A 134 13.17 2.43 16.00
CA GLN A 134 14.13 2.16 14.91
C GLN A 134 14.13 0.69 14.49
N SER A 135 13.98 -0.23 15.45
CA SER A 135 13.90 -1.67 15.16
C SER A 135 12.68 -2.01 14.31
N GLU A 136 11.53 -1.38 14.55
CA GLU A 136 10.32 -1.56 13.75
C GLU A 136 10.48 -0.97 12.34
N ILE A 137 11.11 0.19 12.21
CA ILE A 137 11.44 0.80 10.91
C ILE A 137 12.32 -0.16 10.10
N SER A 138 13.43 -0.64 10.67
CA SER A 138 14.33 -1.59 10.01
C SER A 138 13.61 -2.90 9.63
N ARG A 139 12.77 -3.44 10.52
CA ARG A 139 11.99 -4.65 10.26
C ARG A 139 11.07 -4.46 9.05
N ARG A 140 10.34 -3.34 8.99
CA ARG A 140 9.41 -3.06 7.88
C ARG A 140 10.13 -2.78 6.57
N LEU A 141 11.27 -2.08 6.59
CA LEU A 141 12.12 -1.93 5.40
C LEU A 141 12.54 -3.30 4.85
N GLY A 142 12.94 -4.22 5.72
CA GLY A 142 13.26 -5.61 5.33
C GLY A 142 12.06 -6.36 4.73
N GLN A 143 10.85 -6.15 5.27
CA GLN A 143 9.62 -6.73 4.69
C GLN A 143 9.32 -6.18 3.30
N VAL A 144 9.50 -4.88 3.09
CA VAL A 144 9.27 -4.24 1.79
C VAL A 144 10.30 -4.73 0.76
N ALA A 145 11.58 -4.80 1.12
CA ALA A 145 12.62 -5.34 0.25
C ALA A 145 12.36 -6.80 -0.13
N ALA A 146 11.77 -7.59 0.77
CA ALA A 146 11.40 -8.97 0.51
C ALA A 146 10.16 -9.15 -0.40
N LEU A 147 9.44 -8.07 -0.75
CA LEU A 147 8.30 -8.13 -1.68
C LEU A 147 8.75 -8.42 -3.10
N LEU A 148 9.90 -7.88 -3.53
CA LEU A 148 10.36 -8.12 -4.89
C LEU A 148 10.64 -9.62 -5.10
N PRO A 149 10.27 -10.18 -6.27
CA PRO A 149 10.58 -11.56 -6.58
C PRO A 149 12.09 -11.75 -6.46
N LYS A 150 12.50 -12.72 -5.64
CA LYS A 150 13.91 -13.09 -5.56
C LYS A 150 14.32 -13.55 -6.95
N LEU A 151 15.23 -12.80 -7.59
CA LEU A 151 15.88 -13.26 -8.80
C LEU A 151 16.48 -14.64 -8.47
N SER A 152 15.93 -15.69 -9.07
CA SER A 152 16.54 -17.01 -9.00
C SER A 152 17.82 -16.89 -9.81
N THR A 153 18.94 -16.66 -9.14
CA THR A 153 20.26 -17.04 -9.64
C THR A 153 20.32 -18.57 -9.67
N LYS A 154 19.53 -19.19 -10.56
CA LYS A 154 19.94 -20.44 -11.17
C LYS A 154 21.02 -20.05 -12.17
N GLY A 155 22.25 -20.02 -11.67
CA GLY A 155 23.42 -20.04 -12.54
C GLY A 155 23.40 -21.31 -13.37
N PHE A 156 23.70 -21.15 -14.65
CA PHE A 156 24.69 -21.92 -15.42
C PHE A 156 25.22 -21.00 -16.50
#